data_AF-A0A2A5MAV7-F1
#
_entry.id   AF-A0A2A5MAV7-F1
#
_cell.length_a   1.000
_cell.length_b   1.000
_cell.length_c   1.000
_cell.angle_alpha   90.00
_cell.angle_beta   90.00
_cell.angle_gamma   90.00
#
_symmetry.space_group_name_H-M   'P 1'
#
loop_
_entity.id
_entity.type
_entity.pdbx_description
1 polymer ?
#
loop_
_entity_poly.entity_id
_entity_poly.type
_entity_poly.pdbx_seq_one_letter_code
_entity_poly.pdbx_strand_id
1 'polypeptide(L)' 'VEVDLFKRCFETFKENSNICKNAKLFIELAPLEILCLKCDQTSILEENVFKCPKCESIEYKITKGEDLHLMRLVMK' A
#
# COMPACT_ATOMS: atom_id res chain seq x y z
N VAL A 1 5.40 -1.14 -4.76
CA VAL A 1 5.03 -2.41 -5.45
C VAL A 1 4.59 -2.07 -6.85
N GLU A 2 5.00 -2.82 -7.89
CA GLU A 2 4.46 -2.64 -9.24
C GLU A 2 3.12 -3.41 -9.34
N VAL A 3 2.03 -2.65 -9.39
CA VAL A 3 0.66 -3.14 -9.19
C VAL A 3 0.22 -4.01 -10.37
N ASP A 4 0.62 -3.67 -11.60
CA ASP A 4 0.13 -4.36 -12.78
C ASP A 4 0.83 -5.70 -12.97
N LEU A 5 2.13 -5.80 -12.69
CA LEU A 5 2.85 -7.06 -12.59
C LEU A 5 2.24 -7.95 -11.52
N PHE A 6 1.93 -7.41 -10.34
CA PHE A 6 1.30 -8.19 -9.27
C PHE A 6 -0.05 -8.76 -9.69
N LYS A 7 -0.91 -7.96 -10.33
CA LYS A 7 -2.19 -8.43 -10.89
C LYS A 7 -1.98 -9.53 -11.93
N ARG A 8 -1.02 -9.35 -12.85
CA ARG A 8 -0.70 -10.36 -13.88
C ARG A 8 -0.23 -11.68 -13.27
N CYS A 9 0.63 -11.62 -12.24
CA CYS A 9 1.07 -12.80 -11.51
C CYS A 9 -0.12 -13.49 -10.85
N PHE A 10 -0.98 -12.75 -10.15
CA PHE A 10 -2.18 -13.30 -9.52
C PHE A 10 -3.08 -14.05 -10.52
N GLU A 11 -3.39 -13.41 -11.66
CA GLU A 11 -4.21 -14.03 -12.71
C GLU A 11 -3.54 -15.27 -13.31
N THR A 12 -2.23 -15.26 -13.53
CA THR A 12 -1.49 -16.42 -14.05
C THR A 12 -1.55 -17.61 -13.07
N PHE A 13 -1.35 -17.37 -11.77
CA PHE A 13 -1.29 -18.44 -10.78
C PHE A 13 -2.65 -19.02 -10.43
N LYS A 14 -3.73 -18.22 -10.45
CA LYS A 14 -5.06 -18.72 -10.10
C LYS A 14 -5.63 -19.70 -11.13
N GLU A 15 -5.25 -19.60 -12.41
CA GLU A 15 -5.67 -20.54 -13.46
C GLU A 15 -5.21 -21.98 -13.17
N ASN A 16 -4.05 -22.13 -12.54
CA ASN A 16 -3.50 -23.42 -12.15
C ASN A 16 -4.17 -24.03 -10.90
N SER A 17 -5.08 -23.32 -10.24
CA SER A 17 -5.75 -23.75 -9.01
C SER A 17 -7.22 -24.04 -9.25
N ASN A 18 -7.65 -25.29 -9.02
CA ASN A 18 -9.07 -25.66 -9.18
C ASN A 18 -10.01 -24.90 -8.23
N ILE A 19 -9.51 -24.47 -7.06
CA ILE A 19 -10.28 -23.69 -6.06
C ILE A 19 -10.29 -22.21 -6.41
N CYS A 20 -9.15 -21.67 -6.86
CA CYS A 20 -8.96 -20.22 -7.03
C CYS A 20 -9.26 -19.70 -8.44
N LYS A 21 -9.59 -20.56 -9.41
CA LYS A 21 -9.90 -20.17 -10.80
C LYS A 21 -10.86 -18.98 -10.93
N ASN A 22 -11.85 -18.88 -10.05
CA ASN A 22 -12.85 -17.81 -10.06
C ASN A 22 -12.57 -16.71 -9.01
N ALA A 23 -11.42 -16.74 -8.35
CA ALA A 23 -11.04 -15.73 -7.37
C ALA A 23 -10.85 -14.36 -8.03
N LYS A 24 -11.22 -13.30 -7.31
CA LYS A 24 -11.08 -11.92 -7.73
C LYS A 24 -10.13 -11.20 -6.78
N LEU A 25 -9.18 -10.47 -7.33
CA LEU A 25 -8.27 -9.63 -6.57
C LEU A 25 -8.74 -8.17 -6.62
N PHE A 26 -8.85 -7.56 -5.44
CA PHE A 26 -9.08 -6.12 -5.29
C PHE A 26 -7.86 -5.53 -4.58
N ILE A 27 -7.28 -4.49 -5.17
CA ILE A 27 -6.11 -3.79 -4.61
C ILE A 27 -6.53 -2.36 -4.31
N GLU A 28 -6.29 -1.93 -3.08
CA GLU A 28 -6.44 -0.55 -2.64
C GLU A 28 -5.05 0.05 -2.44
N LEU A 29 -4.77 1.18 -3.07
CA LEU A 29 -3.51 1.90 -2.88
C LEU A 29 -3.65 2.81 -1.67
N ALA A 30 -2.90 2.49 -0.62
CA ALA A 30 -2.82 3.32 0.56
C ALA A 30 -1.81 4.47 0.32
N PRO A 31 -2.18 5.72 0.64
CA PRO A 31 -1.21 6.81 0.65
C PRO A 31 -0.15 6.57 1.74
N LEU A 32 1.05 7.10 1.52
CA LEU A 32 2.12 7.07 2.51
C LEU A 32 1.81 8.09 3.62
N GLU A 33 1.39 7.61 4.79
CA GLU A 33 1.08 8.48 5.92
C GLU A 33 2.27 8.54 6.88
N ILE A 34 2.68 9.74 7.24
CA ILE A 34 3.77 9.99 8.18
C ILE A 34 3.29 10.76 9.41
N LEU A 35 3.94 10.54 10.55
CA LEU A 35 3.87 11.39 11.73
C LEU A 35 5.19 12.17 11.84
N CYS A 36 5.13 13.50 11.71
CA CYS A 36 6.32 14.32 11.89
C CYS A 36 6.69 14.44 13.36
N LEU A 37 7.97 14.21 13.69
CA LEU A 37 8.48 14.24 15.06
C LEU A 37 8.84 15.66 15.53
N LYS A 38 8.74 16.68 14.67
CA LYS A 38 8.98 18.09 15.02
C LYS A 38 7.73 18.91 15.26
N CYS A 39 6.68 18.68 14.46
CA CYS A 39 5.43 19.43 14.57
C CYS A 39 4.25 18.57 15.03
N ASP A 40 4.48 17.28 15.31
CA ASP A 40 3.48 16.30 15.75
C ASP A 40 2.25 16.18 14.83
N GLN A 41 2.38 16.57 13.56
CA GLN A 41 1.30 16.44 12.59
C GLN A 41 1.42 15.16 11.78
N THR A 42 0.27 14.51 11.59
CA THR A 42 0.09 13.46 10.60
C THR A 42 -0.14 14.07 9.23
N SER A 43 0.60 13.60 8.23
CA SER A 43 0.48 14.11 6.86
C SER A 43 0.72 13.01 5.83
N ILE A 44 0.12 13.17 4.65
CA ILE A 44 0.40 12.31 3.50
C ILE A 44 1.68 12.81 2.84
N LEU A 45 2.63 11.90 2.64
CA LEU A 45 3.85 12.14 1.91
C LEU A 45 3.62 11.79 0.44
N GLU A 46 3.80 12.76 -0.45
CA GLU A 46 3.84 12.47 -1.88
C GLU A 46 5.19 11.85 -2.23
N GLU A 47 5.21 10.89 -3.17
CA GLU A 47 6.36 10.04 -3.47
C GLU A 47 7.67 10.79 -3.78
N ASN A 48 7.58 12.06 -4.20
CA ASN A 48 8.73 12.90 -4.56
C ASN A 48 9.21 13.84 -3.44
N VAL A 49 8.52 13.89 -2.31
CA VAL A 49 8.78 14.87 -1.24
C VAL A 49 9.11 14.13 0.05
N PHE A 50 10.38 13.80 0.28
CA PHE A 50 10.88 13.17 1.51
C PHE A 50 10.98 14.13 2.70
N LYS A 51 10.00 15.02 2.86
CA LYS A 51 9.95 16.05 3.91
C LYS A 51 8.52 16.23 4.38
N CYS A 52 8.35 16.57 5.65
CA CYS A 52 7.05 16.96 6.18
C CYS A 52 6.50 18.17 5.40
N PRO A 53 5.28 18.10 4.84
CA PRO A 53 4.68 19.21 4.06
C PRO A 53 4.32 20.44 4.91
N LYS A 54 4.45 20.35 6.24
CA LYS A 54 4.06 21.42 7.18
C LYS A 54 5.24 22.22 7.72
N CYS A 55 6.34 21.55 8.00
CA CYS A 55 7.52 22.18 8.62
C CYS A 55 8.83 21.87 7.87
N GLU A 56 8.76 21.17 6.74
CA GLU A 56 9.89 20.75 5.90
C GLU A 56 10.93 19.86 6.60
N SER A 57 10.63 19.39 7.81
CA SER A 57 11.49 18.48 8.54
C SER A 57 11.57 17.11 7.88
N ILE A 58 12.75 16.50 7.92
CA ILE A 58 13.01 15.11 7.54
C ILE A 58 12.85 14.13 8.71
N GLU A 59 12.57 14.64 9.92
CA GLU A 59 12.36 13.82 11.11
C GLU A 59 10.88 13.46 11.20
N TYR A 60 10.54 12.29 10.68
CA TYR A 60 9.19 11.73 10.72
C TYR A 60 9.23 10.19 10.83
N LYS A 61 8.12 9.62 11.27
CA LYS A 61 7.89 8.17 11.30
C LYS A 61 6.83 7.81 10.27
N ILE A 62 7.06 6.76 9.48
CA ILE A 62 6.02 6.20 8.60
C ILE A 62 5.02 5.43 9.45
N THR A 63 3.74 5.67 9.21
CA THR A 63 2.63 5.06 9.96
C THR A 63 1.76 4.15 9.10
N LYS A 64 1.78 4.34 7.77
CA LYS A 64 0.97 3.57 6.83
C LYS A 64 1.52 3.70 5.41
N GLY A 65 1.23 2.72 4.56
CA GLY A 65 1.55 2.78 3.12
C GLY A 65 2.96 2.32 2.75
N GLU A 66 3.72 1.75 3.70
CA GLU A 66 5.04 1.14 3.42
C GLU A 66 4.93 -0.29 2.87
N ASP A 67 3.95 -1.06 3.37
CA ASP A 67 3.83 -2.49 3.12
C ASP A 67 2.51 -2.86 2.43
N LEU A 68 2.53 -4.02 1.77
CA LEU A 68 1.32 -4.67 1.26
C LEU A 68 0.70 -5.55 2.35
N HIS A 69 -0.60 -5.37 2.60
CA HIS A 69 -1.34 -6.16 3.59
C HIS A 69 -2.58 -6.82 2.98
N LEU A 70 -2.87 -8.06 3.40
CA LEU A 70 -4.13 -8.73 3.07
C LEU A 70 -5.24 -8.20 3.98
N MET A 71 -6.11 -7.34 3.44
CA MET A 71 -7.20 -6.74 4.21
C MET A 71 -8.36 -7.70 4.45
N ARG A 72 -8.73 -8.49 3.45
CA ARG A 72 -9.89 -9.38 3.53
C ARG A 72 -9.78 -10.55 2.56
N LEU A 73 -10.17 -11.73 3.05
CA LEU A 73 -10.43 -12.92 2.24
C LEU A 73 -11.89 -13.33 2.43
N VAL A 74 -12.57 -13.67 1.33
CA VAL A 74 -13.94 -14.21 1.35
C VAL A 74 -13.95 -15.51 0.57
N MET A 75 -14.47 -16.57 1.19
CA MET A 75 -14.67 -17.87 0.57
C MET A 75 -16.18 -18.15 0.47
N LYS A 76 -16.58 -18.87 -0.58
CA LYS A 76 -17.96 -19.36 -0.76
C LYS A 76 -18.03 -20.84 -0.41
#